data_AF-A0A914YFN9-F1
#
_entry.id   AF-A0A914YFN9-F1
#
_cell.length_a   1.000
_cell.length_b   1.000
_cell.length_c   1.000
_cell.angle_alpha   90.00
_cell.angle_beta   90.00
_cell.angle_gamma   90.00
#
_symmetry.space_group_name_H-M   'P 1'
#
loop_
_entity.id
_entity.type
_entity.pdbx_description
1 polymer ?
#
loop_
_entity_poly.entity_id
_entity_poly.type
_entity_poly.pdbx_seq_one_letter_code
_entity_poly.pdbx_strand_id
1 'polypeptide(L)'
;MNSVQKRLQNWTSSLRNRVSRQTEESETNDSAPILPDNQHPTSISPSTDQYHELMNGSVPCPSCGGSGRIPKELEETLVALIPMSDDRLKPKKTVMYVTIGILACVIIASFFIYVFLPRTVLLTTDSYPIEVVNVFDLDNQTQSHIEFYFSNAVNVTNSNYFPVEVVNVSATIISKFQPWSMDIVGNGFNTTELRISPFGGNKQQIWFNNTVSLKGVVAI
;
A
#
# COMPACT_ATOMS: atom_id res chain seq x y z
N MET A 1 -11.06 16.09 -0.07
CA MET A 1 -10.00 15.40 -0.85
C MET A 1 -8.72 16.21 -1.09
N ASN A 2 -8.51 17.40 -0.48
CA ASN A 2 -7.49 18.36 -0.98
C ASN A 2 -6.20 18.49 -0.14
N SER A 3 -6.10 17.82 1.01
CA SER A 3 -4.93 17.90 1.91
C SER A 3 -3.83 16.91 1.53
N VAL A 4 -4.22 15.68 1.21
CA VAL A 4 -3.29 14.59 0.89
C VAL A 4 -2.61 14.83 -0.46
N GLN A 5 -3.35 15.31 -1.47
CA GLN A 5 -2.77 15.65 -2.77
C GLN A 5 -1.78 16.82 -2.70
N LYS A 6 -2.05 17.85 -1.89
CA LYS A 6 -1.11 18.96 -1.66
C LYS A 6 0.16 18.49 -0.95
N ARG A 7 0.03 17.55 0.00
CA ARG A 7 1.18 16.95 0.68
C ARG A 7 2.03 16.10 -0.27
N LEU A 8 1.39 15.34 -1.16
CA LEU A 8 2.08 14.57 -2.20
C LEU A 8 2.78 15.48 -3.22
N GLN A 9 2.15 16.57 -3.64
CA GLN A 9 2.77 17.53 -4.59
C GLN A 9 3.94 18.31 -3.98
N ASN A 10 3.84 18.70 -2.70
CA ASN A 10 4.97 19.33 -2.00
C ASN A 10 6.13 18.34 -1.79
N TRP A 11 5.83 17.06 -1.56
CA TRP A 11 6.85 16.03 -1.46
C TRP A 11 7.56 15.76 -2.80
N THR A 12 6.81 15.63 -3.89
CA THR A 12 7.38 15.38 -5.22
C THR A 12 8.20 16.56 -5.74
N SER A 13 7.77 17.80 -5.48
CA SER A 13 8.53 19.01 -5.84
C SER A 13 9.81 19.16 -5.01
N SER A 14 9.77 18.83 -3.71
CA SER A 14 10.98 18.87 -2.87
C SER A 14 11.99 17.80 -3.25
N LEU A 15 11.55 16.63 -3.72
CA LEU A 15 12.45 15.59 -4.23
C LEU A 15 13.05 15.97 -5.58
N ARG A 16 12.24 16.54 -6.49
CA ARG A 16 12.73 17.03 -7.80
C ARG A 16 13.81 18.10 -7.63
N ASN A 17 13.60 19.09 -6.76
CA ASN A 17 14.58 20.14 -6.52
C ASN A 17 15.90 19.61 -5.91
N ARG A 18 15.86 18.54 -5.11
CA ARG A 18 17.08 17.93 -4.55
C ARG A 18 17.88 17.15 -5.61
N VAL A 19 17.19 16.51 -6.55
CA VAL A 19 17.82 15.81 -7.69
C VAL A 19 18.40 16.80 -8.71
N SER A 20 17.68 17.89 -9.01
CA SER A 20 18.15 18.96 -9.91
C SER A 20 19.41 19.64 -9.37
N ARG A 21 19.46 19.93 -8.07
CA ARG A 21 20.62 20.58 -7.42
C ARG A 21 21.88 19.69 -7.43
N GLN A 22 21.71 18.36 -7.45
CA GLN A 22 22.79 17.41 -7.66
C GLN A 22 23.28 17.32 -9.12
N THR A 23 22.51 17.86 -10.08
CA THR A 23 22.86 17.82 -11.51
C THR A 23 23.59 19.10 -11.94
N GLU A 24 23.26 20.27 -11.36
CA GLU A 24 23.90 21.56 -11.69
C GLU A 24 25.31 21.75 -11.09
N GLU A 25 25.64 21.13 -9.95
CA GLU A 25 26.99 21.24 -9.36
C GLU A 25 28.07 20.47 -10.14
N SER A 26 27.70 19.74 -11.19
CA SER A 26 28.63 18.95 -12.00
C SER A 26 29.10 19.63 -13.30
N GLU A 27 28.62 20.83 -13.65
CA GLU A 27 28.91 21.45 -14.97
C GLU A 27 29.67 22.80 -14.97
N THR A 28 30.02 23.41 -13.83
CA THR A 28 30.55 24.81 -13.81
C THR A 28 32.02 25.05 -13.44
N ASN A 29 32.90 24.05 -13.38
CA ASN A 29 34.31 24.29 -13.02
C ASN A 29 35.34 23.79 -14.05
N ASP A 30 35.09 23.99 -15.34
CA ASP A 30 36.17 23.92 -16.34
C ASP A 30 36.15 25.13 -17.27
N SER A 31 37.30 25.81 -17.34
CA SER A 31 37.70 26.86 -18.30
C SER A 31 37.48 28.33 -17.92
N ALA A 32 38.57 29.01 -17.51
CA ALA A 32 38.85 30.39 -17.95
C ALA A 32 40.37 30.72 -17.87
N PRO A 33 40.90 31.62 -18.72
CA PRO A 33 42.32 31.67 -19.10
C PRO A 33 43.18 32.71 -18.36
N ILE A 34 44.50 32.55 -18.54
CA ILE A 34 45.62 33.33 -17.98
C ILE A 34 45.74 34.72 -18.62
N LEU A 35 45.94 35.77 -17.80
CA LEU A 35 46.67 37.00 -18.18
C LEU A 35 47.35 37.62 -16.93
N PRO A 36 48.54 38.27 -17.03
CA PRO A 36 49.23 38.83 -15.88
C PRO A 36 49.03 40.35 -15.78
N ASP A 37 49.06 40.91 -14.57
CA ASP A 37 49.50 42.30 -14.40
C ASP A 37 50.16 42.55 -13.04
N ASN A 38 51.23 43.33 -13.07
CA ASN A 38 52.02 43.77 -11.93
C ASN A 38 51.42 45.05 -11.34
N GLN A 39 51.44 45.22 -10.01
CA GLN A 39 51.91 46.45 -9.35
C GLN A 39 51.79 46.39 -7.81
N HIS A 40 52.88 46.81 -7.16
CA HIS A 40 52.97 47.24 -5.76
C HIS A 40 52.47 48.70 -5.65
N PRO A 41 51.86 49.18 -4.53
CA PRO A 41 52.66 49.77 -3.44
C PRO A 41 52.12 49.63 -1.98
N THR A 42 53.07 49.52 -1.04
CA THR A 42 53.25 50.16 0.30
C THR A 42 52.17 50.16 1.42
N SER A 43 52.58 49.54 2.56
CA SER A 43 52.46 49.89 4.00
C SER A 43 51.20 50.51 4.61
N ILE A 44 50.71 49.91 5.72
CA ILE A 44 50.54 50.50 7.07
C ILE A 44 50.33 49.34 8.07
N SER A 45 51.13 49.28 9.15
CA SER A 45 50.95 48.41 10.31
C SER A 45 50.22 49.13 11.44
N PRO A 46 49.45 48.40 12.28
CA PRO A 46 49.78 48.45 13.70
C PRO A 46 49.64 47.10 14.45
N SER A 47 50.50 46.97 15.47
CA SER A 47 50.47 46.11 16.68
C SER A 47 50.50 44.58 16.51
N THR A 48 51.70 44.02 16.62
CA THR A 48 52.02 42.58 16.61
C THR A 48 51.96 41.93 18.01
N ASP A 49 51.86 42.69 19.10
CA ASP A 49 52.16 42.16 20.43
C ASP A 49 51.02 41.36 21.10
N GLN A 50 49.78 41.44 20.60
CA GLN A 50 48.63 40.73 21.21
C GLN A 50 48.43 39.30 20.67
N TYR A 51 49.10 38.94 19.57
CA TYR A 51 48.89 37.65 18.89
C TYR A 51 49.86 36.55 19.36
N HIS A 52 50.91 36.91 20.10
CA HIS A 52 51.97 35.96 20.46
C HIS A 52 51.62 35.07 21.66
N GLU A 53 50.69 35.45 22.55
CA GLU A 53 50.35 34.64 23.73
C GLU A 53 49.36 33.50 23.45
N LEU A 54 48.59 33.57 22.36
CA LEU A 54 47.68 32.48 21.91
C LEU A 54 48.41 31.34 21.19
N MET A 55 49.71 31.51 20.89
CA MET A 55 50.47 30.61 20.00
C MET A 55 51.16 29.45 20.72
N ASN A 56 51.35 29.51 22.04
CA ASN A 56 52.16 28.54 22.80
C ASN A 56 51.49 27.17 23.01
N GLY A 57 50.24 26.99 22.57
CA GLY A 57 49.48 25.75 22.71
C GLY A 57 48.79 25.27 21.43
N SER A 58 49.26 25.70 20.25
CA SER A 58 48.59 25.38 18.97
C SER A 58 49.33 24.30 18.17
N VAL A 59 48.58 23.34 17.62
CA VAL A 59 49.10 22.27 16.74
C VAL A 59 48.82 22.62 15.28
N PRO A 60 49.70 22.22 14.33
CA PRO A 60 49.46 22.45 12.91
C PRO A 60 48.21 21.71 12.44
N CYS A 61 47.33 22.41 11.72
CA CYS A 61 46.11 21.84 11.15
C CYS A 61 46.46 20.85 10.02
N PRO A 62 46.13 19.54 10.15
CA PRO A 62 46.43 18.56 9.12
C PRO A 62 45.58 18.77 7.84
N SER A 63 44.38 19.33 7.95
CA SER A 63 43.50 19.63 6.81
C SER A 63 43.94 20.86 5.99
N CYS A 64 44.71 21.76 6.59
CA CYS A 64 45.10 23.04 6.02
C CYS A 64 46.47 22.98 5.31
N GLY A 65 47.03 21.78 5.13
CA GLY A 65 48.37 21.59 4.56
C GLY A 65 49.50 22.27 5.34
N GLY A 66 49.28 22.56 6.63
CA GLY A 66 50.26 23.25 7.49
C GLY A 66 50.18 24.79 7.49
N SER A 67 49.24 25.41 6.79
CA SER A 67 49.10 26.89 6.76
C SER A 67 48.33 27.47 7.97
N GLY A 68 47.55 26.64 8.66
CA GLY A 68 46.75 27.04 9.84
C GLY A 68 47.21 26.33 11.13
N ARG A 69 46.98 26.97 12.28
CA ARG A 69 47.26 26.41 13.62
C ARG A 69 45.99 26.38 14.46
N ILE A 70 45.75 25.27 15.16
CA ILE A 70 44.53 25.02 15.94
C ILE A 70 44.92 24.98 17.44
N PRO A 71 44.22 25.71 18.32
CA PRO A 71 44.47 25.66 19.76
C PRO A 71 44.06 24.29 20.34
N LYS A 72 44.91 23.71 21.21
CA LYS A 72 44.75 22.35 21.78
C LYS A 72 43.48 22.11 22.58
N GLU A 73 42.83 23.15 23.10
CA GLU A 73 41.54 23.04 23.81
C GLU A 73 40.39 22.58 22.91
N LEU A 74 40.50 22.77 21.60
CA LEU A 74 39.51 22.35 20.61
C LEU A 74 39.75 20.93 20.09
N GLU A 75 40.93 20.36 20.35
CA GLU A 75 41.38 19.04 19.87
C GLU A 75 40.55 17.89 20.46
N GLU A 76 40.18 17.97 21.74
CA GLU A 76 39.34 16.97 22.42
C GLU A 76 37.88 16.92 21.89
N THR A 77 37.42 17.98 21.23
CA THR A 77 36.08 18.04 20.60
C THR A 77 36.06 17.66 19.12
N LEU A 78 37.19 17.25 18.52
CA LEU A 78 37.18 16.61 17.20
C LEU A 78 36.66 15.17 17.33
N VAL A 79 35.35 15.06 17.60
CA VAL A 79 34.55 13.92 17.13
C VAL A 79 34.83 13.82 15.63
N ALA A 80 35.17 12.62 15.14
CA ALA A 80 35.38 12.40 13.73
C ALA A 80 34.15 12.90 12.94
N LEU A 81 34.25 14.11 12.40
CA LEU A 81 33.32 14.64 11.41
C LEU A 81 33.61 13.82 10.16
N ILE A 82 32.94 12.66 10.03
CA ILE A 82 32.90 11.94 8.77
C ILE A 82 32.21 12.90 7.80
N PRO A 83 32.94 13.47 6.82
CA PRO A 83 32.33 14.43 5.91
C PRO A 83 31.17 13.72 5.21
N MET A 84 30.05 14.43 5.03
CA MET A 84 28.90 13.90 4.27
C MET A 84 29.29 13.46 2.83
N SER A 85 30.47 13.87 2.37
CA SER A 85 31.13 13.52 1.11
C SER A 85 32.33 12.56 1.29
N ASP A 86 32.26 11.60 2.20
CA ASP A 86 33.27 10.53 2.27
C ASP A 86 33.13 9.59 1.05
N ASP A 87 34.04 9.73 0.08
CA ASP A 87 34.08 8.95 -1.16
C ASP A 87 34.29 7.44 -0.94
N ARG A 88 34.69 7.01 0.26
CA ARG A 88 34.77 5.59 0.61
C ARG A 88 33.39 4.95 0.67
N LEU A 89 32.37 5.73 1.05
CA LEU A 89 30.97 5.36 0.90
C LEU A 89 30.58 5.64 -0.55
N LYS A 90 30.78 4.67 -1.47
CA LYS A 90 30.39 4.77 -2.89
C LYS A 90 28.90 5.13 -3.04
N PRO A 91 28.52 6.43 -3.03
CA PRO A 91 27.19 6.81 -2.59
C PRO A 91 26.17 6.51 -3.68
N LYS A 92 26.59 6.66 -4.95
CA LYS A 92 25.82 6.27 -6.13
C LYS A 92 25.47 4.77 -6.15
N LYS A 93 26.39 3.90 -5.71
CA LYS A 93 26.18 2.45 -5.68
C LYS A 93 25.27 2.07 -4.52
N THR A 94 25.57 2.56 -3.32
CA THR A 94 24.76 2.29 -2.12
C THR A 94 23.31 2.77 -2.29
N VAL A 95 23.08 3.96 -2.86
CA VAL A 95 21.73 4.46 -3.15
C VAL A 95 21.00 3.55 -4.16
N MET A 96 21.65 3.10 -5.23
CA MET A 96 21.05 2.16 -6.18
C MET A 96 20.64 0.85 -5.49
N TYR A 97 21.50 0.26 -4.65
CA TYR A 97 21.17 -0.97 -3.92
C TYR A 97 20.01 -0.76 -2.93
N VAL A 98 20.01 0.35 -2.18
CA VAL A 98 18.94 0.67 -1.23
C VAL A 98 17.61 0.87 -1.95
N THR A 99 17.60 1.59 -3.08
CA THR A 99 16.38 1.80 -3.88
C THR A 99 15.84 0.48 -4.46
N ILE A 100 16.72 -0.40 -4.97
CA ILE A 100 16.33 -1.74 -5.44
C ILE A 100 15.77 -2.57 -4.29
N GLY A 101 16.39 -2.51 -3.11
CA GLY A 101 15.91 -3.20 -1.91
C GLY A 101 14.51 -2.74 -1.52
N ILE A 102 14.27 -1.44 -1.46
CA ILE A 102 12.95 -0.87 -1.16
C ILE A 102 11.92 -1.31 -2.21
N LEU A 103 12.25 -1.23 -3.51
CA LEU A 103 11.37 -1.67 -4.59
C LEU A 103 11.04 -3.16 -4.49
N ALA A 104 12.03 -4.01 -4.24
CA ALA A 104 11.84 -5.44 -4.05
C ALA A 104 10.92 -5.73 -2.85
N CYS A 105 11.14 -5.04 -1.71
CA CYS A 105 10.27 -5.15 -0.55
C CYS A 105 8.83 -4.73 -0.86
N VAL A 106 8.62 -3.62 -1.58
CA VAL A 106 7.28 -3.16 -1.99
C VAL A 106 6.60 -4.19 -2.90
N ILE A 107 7.32 -4.76 -3.86
CA ILE A 107 6.78 -5.78 -4.77
C ILE A 107 6.37 -7.03 -3.98
N ILE A 108 7.26 -7.51 -3.11
CA ILE A 108 7.00 -8.71 -2.28
C ILE A 108 5.81 -8.45 -1.35
N ALA A 109 5.77 -7.30 -0.68
CA ALA A 109 4.66 -6.92 0.19
C ALA A 109 3.34 -6.81 -0.61
N SER A 110 3.37 -6.18 -1.78
CA SER A 110 2.19 -6.07 -2.65
C SER A 110 1.71 -7.43 -3.13
N PHE A 111 2.63 -8.34 -3.48
CA PHE A 111 2.29 -9.70 -3.89
C PHE A 111 1.59 -10.46 -2.76
N PHE A 112 2.14 -10.40 -1.55
CA PHE A 112 1.50 -11.02 -0.38
C PHE A 112 0.14 -10.43 -0.09
N ILE A 113 0.01 -9.10 -0.06
CA ILE A 113 -1.28 -8.43 0.15
C ILE A 113 -2.28 -8.88 -0.93
N TYR A 114 -1.88 -8.92 -2.19
CA TYR A 114 -2.75 -9.35 -3.28
C TYR A 114 -3.25 -10.80 -3.13
N VAL A 115 -2.39 -11.71 -2.67
CA VAL A 115 -2.75 -13.13 -2.45
C VAL A 115 -3.58 -13.35 -1.18
N PHE A 116 -3.27 -12.62 -0.09
CA PHE A 116 -3.94 -12.78 1.19
C PHE A 116 -5.25 -12.01 1.31
N LEU A 117 -5.47 -10.97 0.49
CA LEU A 117 -6.72 -10.24 0.53
C LEU A 117 -7.87 -11.14 0.04
N PRO A 118 -8.97 -11.23 0.80
CA PRO A 118 -10.09 -12.06 0.43
C PRO A 118 -10.74 -11.53 -0.85
N ARG A 119 -10.76 -12.36 -1.89
CA ARG A 119 -11.50 -12.10 -3.12
C ARG A 119 -12.92 -12.67 -3.01
N THR A 120 -13.81 -12.18 -3.87
CA THR A 120 -15.22 -12.57 -3.93
C THR A 120 -15.40 -14.06 -4.21
N VAL A 121 -16.33 -14.69 -3.49
CA VAL A 121 -16.92 -15.98 -3.87
C VAL A 121 -18.14 -15.67 -4.73
N LEU A 122 -18.18 -16.22 -5.93
CA LEU A 122 -19.25 -15.94 -6.89
C LEU A 122 -20.28 -17.07 -6.85
N LEU A 123 -21.54 -16.67 -6.71
CA LEU A 123 -22.72 -17.53 -6.76
C LEU A 123 -23.40 -17.34 -8.12
N THR A 124 -23.53 -18.41 -8.90
CA THR A 124 -24.21 -18.40 -10.19
C THR A 124 -25.27 -19.48 -10.26
N THR A 125 -26.30 -19.28 -11.08
CA THR A 125 -27.31 -20.32 -11.35
C THR A 125 -27.31 -20.56 -12.85
N ASP A 126 -27.08 -21.81 -13.27
CA ASP A 126 -27.00 -22.16 -14.70
C ASP A 126 -28.41 -22.39 -15.31
N SER A 127 -29.43 -22.59 -14.47
CA SER A 127 -30.82 -22.87 -14.86
C SER A 127 -31.82 -21.97 -14.12
N TYR A 128 -33.11 -22.07 -14.47
CA TYR A 128 -34.15 -21.34 -13.76
C TYR A 128 -34.20 -21.80 -12.29
N PRO A 129 -34.21 -20.88 -11.30
CA PRO A 129 -34.03 -21.26 -9.91
C PRO A 129 -35.21 -22.05 -9.31
N ILE A 130 -36.41 -21.95 -9.90
CA ILE A 130 -37.63 -22.61 -9.43
C ILE A 130 -38.33 -23.25 -10.63
N GLU A 131 -38.02 -24.52 -10.91
CA GLU A 131 -38.63 -25.24 -12.04
C GLU A 131 -39.88 -26.03 -11.63
N VAL A 132 -39.85 -26.66 -10.45
CA VAL A 132 -40.95 -27.48 -9.92
C VAL A 132 -41.23 -27.08 -8.48
N VAL A 133 -42.51 -26.86 -8.18
CA VAL A 133 -43.01 -26.49 -6.86
C VAL A 133 -43.96 -27.58 -6.38
N ASN A 134 -43.68 -28.13 -5.19
CA ASN A 134 -44.54 -29.12 -4.56
C ASN A 134 -45.38 -28.44 -3.48
N VAL A 135 -46.65 -28.19 -3.80
CA VAL A 135 -47.64 -27.63 -2.87
C VAL A 135 -48.15 -28.74 -1.96
N PHE A 136 -48.11 -28.53 -0.65
CA PHE A 136 -48.53 -29.52 0.34
C PHE A 136 -49.66 -29.05 1.24
N ASP A 137 -49.84 -27.73 1.41
CA ASP A 137 -50.99 -27.16 2.10
C ASP A 137 -51.63 -26.07 1.23
N LEU A 138 -52.93 -26.21 0.99
CA LEU A 138 -53.75 -25.26 0.24
C LEU A 138 -55.07 -25.11 0.98
N ASP A 139 -55.36 -23.92 1.51
CA ASP A 139 -56.68 -23.66 2.07
C ASP A 139 -57.72 -23.55 0.94
N ASN A 140 -58.52 -24.60 0.79
CA ASN A 140 -59.51 -24.74 -0.28
C ASN A 140 -60.74 -23.84 -0.08
N GLN A 141 -60.94 -23.26 1.12
CA GLN A 141 -62.10 -22.40 1.40
C GLN A 141 -61.83 -20.91 1.20
N THR A 142 -60.64 -20.40 1.58
CA THR A 142 -60.33 -18.97 1.46
C THR A 142 -59.13 -18.64 0.59
N GLN A 143 -58.38 -19.64 0.10
CA GLN A 143 -57.13 -19.47 -0.67
C GLN A 143 -56.15 -18.48 0.00
N SER A 144 -56.25 -18.30 1.33
CA SER A 144 -55.49 -17.30 2.07
C SER A 144 -54.16 -17.84 2.60
N HIS A 145 -53.87 -19.12 2.36
CA HIS A 145 -52.67 -19.81 2.79
C HIS A 145 -52.21 -20.82 1.72
N ILE A 146 -50.94 -20.71 1.31
CA ILE A 146 -50.28 -21.71 0.44
C ILE A 146 -48.93 -22.04 1.05
N GLU A 147 -48.68 -23.32 1.30
CA GLU A 147 -47.35 -23.81 1.64
C GLU A 147 -46.82 -24.78 0.60
N PHE A 148 -45.59 -24.53 0.19
CA PHE A 148 -44.91 -25.36 -0.78
C PHE A 148 -43.42 -25.45 -0.48
N TYR A 149 -42.81 -26.50 -1.00
CA TYR A 149 -41.36 -26.62 -1.00
C TYR A 149 -40.84 -26.74 -2.43
N PHE A 150 -39.64 -26.22 -2.64
CA PHE A 150 -38.94 -26.33 -3.91
C PHE A 150 -37.46 -26.56 -3.68
N SER A 151 -36.86 -27.32 -4.59
CA SER A 151 -35.42 -27.55 -4.59
C SER A 151 -34.76 -26.57 -5.55
N ASN A 152 -33.73 -25.87 -5.09
CA ASN A 152 -32.90 -25.00 -5.93
C ASN A 152 -31.44 -25.41 -5.84
N ALA A 153 -30.68 -25.23 -6.92
CA ALA A 153 -29.25 -25.40 -6.89
C ALA A 153 -28.50 -24.12 -7.25
N VAL A 154 -27.44 -23.83 -6.50
CA VAL A 154 -26.55 -22.69 -6.72
C VAL A 154 -25.14 -23.19 -6.95
N ASN A 155 -24.52 -22.70 -8.01
CA ASN A 155 -23.12 -22.96 -8.30
C ASN A 155 -22.25 -21.95 -7.55
N VAL A 156 -21.33 -22.47 -6.75
CA VAL A 156 -20.36 -21.69 -5.99
C VAL A 156 -19.01 -21.81 -6.68
N THR A 157 -18.37 -20.66 -6.90
CA THR A 157 -17.04 -20.57 -7.51
C THR A 157 -16.14 -19.71 -6.65
N ASN A 158 -14.95 -20.25 -6.32
CA ASN A 158 -13.98 -19.57 -5.48
C ASN A 158 -12.93 -18.85 -6.34
N SER A 159 -12.98 -17.52 -6.40
CA SER A 159 -11.99 -16.72 -7.12
C SER A 159 -10.72 -16.43 -6.29
N ASN A 160 -10.64 -16.96 -5.07
CA ASN A 160 -9.57 -16.68 -4.12
C ASN A 160 -8.33 -17.56 -4.38
N TYR A 161 -7.17 -17.11 -3.87
CA TYR A 161 -5.89 -17.82 -3.99
C TYR A 161 -5.69 -18.91 -2.91
N PHE A 162 -6.63 -19.01 -1.97
CA PHE A 162 -6.68 -20.04 -0.93
C PHE A 162 -8.00 -20.83 -0.98
N PRO A 163 -8.02 -22.07 -0.44
CA PRO A 163 -9.24 -22.87 -0.42
C PRO A 163 -10.26 -22.26 0.53
N VAL A 164 -11.54 -22.38 0.18
CA VAL A 164 -12.66 -21.93 1.01
C VAL A 164 -13.50 -23.13 1.38
N GLU A 165 -13.91 -23.19 2.64
CA GLU A 165 -14.80 -24.22 3.16
C GLU A 165 -16.18 -23.61 3.36
N VAL A 166 -17.19 -24.23 2.75
CA VAL A 166 -18.58 -23.84 2.86
C VAL A 166 -19.25 -24.79 3.83
N VAL A 167 -19.72 -24.25 4.95
CA VAL A 167 -20.38 -24.98 6.04
C VAL A 167 -21.69 -24.31 6.38
N ASN A 168 -22.71 -25.10 6.72
CA ASN A 168 -23.99 -24.62 7.26
C ASN A 168 -24.59 -23.45 6.45
N VAL A 169 -24.97 -23.72 5.20
CA VAL A 169 -25.50 -22.70 4.33
C VAL A 169 -27.00 -22.53 4.57
N SER A 170 -27.44 -21.28 4.76
CA SER A 170 -28.85 -20.92 4.85
C SER A 170 -29.26 -20.05 3.67
N ALA A 171 -30.50 -20.22 3.23
CA ALA A 171 -31.14 -19.41 2.20
C ALA A 171 -32.40 -18.78 2.79
N THR A 172 -32.68 -17.53 2.40
CA THR A 172 -33.92 -16.83 2.76
C THR A 172 -34.66 -16.48 1.48
N ILE A 173 -35.97 -16.68 1.49
CA ILE A 173 -36.84 -16.43 0.35
C ILE A 173 -37.66 -15.19 0.69
N ILE A 174 -37.53 -14.16 -0.16
CA ILE A 174 -38.25 -12.90 -0.01
C ILE A 174 -39.31 -12.78 -1.09
N SER A 175 -40.52 -12.35 -0.70
CA SER A 175 -41.57 -12.04 -1.67
C SER A 175 -41.42 -10.60 -2.18
N LYS A 176 -41.32 -10.45 -3.50
CA LYS A 176 -41.23 -9.17 -4.19
C LYS A 176 -42.52 -8.75 -4.87
N PHE A 177 -43.67 -9.13 -4.30
CA PHE A 177 -44.98 -8.71 -4.81
C PHE A 177 -45.10 -7.17 -4.93
N GLN A 178 -44.42 -6.43 -4.05
CA GLN A 178 -44.24 -4.98 -4.17
C GLN A 178 -42.75 -4.63 -4.16
N PRO A 179 -42.30 -3.60 -4.91
CA PRO A 179 -40.88 -3.21 -4.99
C PRO A 179 -40.22 -2.93 -3.63
N TRP A 180 -41.01 -2.40 -2.70
CA TRP A 180 -40.59 -2.04 -1.33
C TRP A 180 -40.79 -3.15 -0.30
N SER A 181 -41.50 -4.24 -0.63
CA SER A 181 -41.68 -5.35 0.30
C SER A 181 -40.39 -6.17 0.42
N MET A 182 -40.08 -6.54 1.66
CA MET A 182 -38.96 -7.40 2.04
C MET A 182 -39.46 -8.51 2.98
N ASP A 183 -40.71 -8.94 2.79
CA ASP A 183 -41.30 -9.96 3.64
C ASP A 183 -40.65 -11.32 3.37
N ILE A 184 -40.23 -11.98 4.45
CA ILE A 184 -39.54 -13.27 4.40
C ILE A 184 -40.63 -14.33 4.40
N VAL A 185 -40.78 -14.99 3.25
CA VAL A 185 -41.84 -15.98 3.03
C VAL A 185 -41.35 -17.41 3.17
N GLY A 186 -40.05 -17.62 3.27
CA GLY A 186 -39.49 -18.97 3.36
C GLY A 186 -38.03 -19.00 3.71
N ASN A 187 -37.57 -20.19 4.09
CA ASN A 187 -36.18 -20.46 4.44
C ASN A 187 -35.72 -21.78 3.81
N GLY A 188 -34.43 -21.88 3.54
CA GLY A 188 -33.77 -23.11 3.13
C GLY A 188 -32.51 -23.33 3.95
N PHE A 189 -32.12 -24.59 4.11
CA PHE A 189 -30.92 -24.93 4.85
C PHE A 189 -30.20 -26.11 4.22
N ASN A 190 -28.87 -26.09 4.31
CA ASN A 190 -28.00 -27.16 3.88
C ASN A 190 -26.82 -27.30 4.87
N THR A 191 -26.70 -28.46 5.51
CA THR A 191 -25.62 -28.81 6.47
C THR A 191 -24.38 -29.41 5.84
N THR A 192 -24.38 -29.65 4.53
CA THR A 192 -23.23 -30.25 3.85
C THR A 192 -22.03 -29.34 3.93
N GLU A 193 -20.88 -29.94 4.23
CA GLU A 193 -19.59 -29.28 4.26
C GLU A 193 -18.89 -29.53 2.92
N LEU A 194 -18.47 -28.45 2.27
CA LEU A 194 -17.86 -28.52 0.95
C LEU A 194 -16.61 -27.66 0.87
N ARG A 195 -15.50 -28.29 0.50
CA ARG A 195 -14.22 -27.61 0.29
C ARG A 195 -14.06 -27.22 -1.18
N ILE A 196 -13.98 -25.93 -1.43
CA ILE A 196 -13.77 -25.34 -2.75
C ILE A 196 -12.28 -25.03 -2.94
N SER A 197 -11.68 -25.60 -3.98
CA SER A 197 -10.28 -25.37 -4.30
C SER A 197 -9.99 -23.89 -4.66
N PRO A 198 -8.74 -23.43 -4.48
CA PRO A 198 -8.31 -22.11 -4.98
C PRO A 198 -8.49 -22.01 -6.49
N PHE A 199 -8.70 -20.78 -6.98
CA PHE A 199 -8.79 -20.47 -8.42
C PHE A 199 -9.77 -21.41 -9.16
N GLY A 200 -11.04 -21.32 -8.77
CA GLY A 200 -12.11 -22.24 -9.14
C GLY A 200 -12.38 -22.29 -10.65
N GLY A 201 -11.73 -23.24 -11.32
CA GLY A 201 -12.09 -23.65 -12.69
C GLY A 201 -13.35 -24.52 -12.73
N ASN A 202 -13.60 -25.30 -11.68
CA ASN A 202 -14.76 -26.17 -11.58
C ASN A 202 -15.84 -25.53 -10.69
N LYS A 203 -17.04 -25.41 -11.25
CA LYS A 203 -18.23 -24.99 -10.50
C LYS A 203 -18.64 -26.13 -9.55
N GLN A 204 -18.83 -25.80 -8.28
CA GLN A 204 -19.38 -26.74 -7.31
C GLN A 204 -20.82 -26.37 -6.99
N GLN A 205 -21.72 -27.35 -7.02
CA GLN A 205 -23.16 -27.12 -6.90
C GLN A 205 -23.66 -27.44 -5.49
N ILE A 206 -24.41 -26.52 -4.89
CA ILE A 206 -25.05 -26.67 -3.59
C ILE A 206 -26.56 -26.68 -3.78
N TRP A 207 -27.23 -27.68 -3.22
CA TRP A 207 -28.66 -27.87 -3.30
C TRP A 207 -29.37 -27.34 -2.05
N PHE A 208 -30.43 -26.58 -2.22
CA PHE A 208 -31.25 -26.05 -1.15
C PHE A 208 -32.64 -26.68 -1.23
N ASN A 209 -33.07 -27.29 -0.13
CA ASN A 209 -34.47 -27.61 0.07
C ASN A 209 -35.12 -26.43 0.79
N ASN A 210 -35.94 -25.68 0.07
CA ASN A 210 -36.54 -24.44 0.56
C ASN A 210 -38.01 -24.69 0.85
N THR A 211 -38.47 -24.24 2.01
CA THR A 211 -39.89 -24.22 2.37
C THR A 211 -40.41 -22.80 2.36
N VAL A 212 -41.59 -22.60 1.78
CA VAL A 212 -42.24 -21.29 1.64
C VAL A 212 -43.67 -21.40 2.17
N SER A 213 -44.08 -20.40 2.96
CA SER A 213 -45.43 -20.23 3.50
C SER A 213 -45.92 -18.84 3.11
N LEU A 214 -46.92 -18.78 2.25
CA LEU A 214 -47.55 -17.55 1.79
C LEU A 214 -48.88 -17.36 2.53
N LYS A 215 -49.14 -16.12 2.96
CA LYS A 215 -50.35 -15.75 3.72
C LYS A 215 -51.03 -14.52 3.13
N GLY A 216 -52.36 -14.48 3.24
CA GLY A 216 -53.18 -13.34 2.84
C GLY A 216 -53.08 -13.04 1.35
N VAL A 217 -52.91 -11.77 0.98
CA VAL A 217 -52.89 -11.32 -0.43
C VAL A 217 -51.72 -11.91 -1.24
N VAL A 218 -50.65 -12.35 -0.57
CA VAL A 218 -49.49 -12.97 -1.24
C VAL A 218 -49.77 -14.44 -1.62
N ALA A 219 -50.81 -15.04 -1.04
CA ALA A 219 -51.21 -16.42 -1.25
C ALA A 219 -52.30 -16.58 -2.34
N ILE A 220 -52.92 -15.48 -2.81
CA ILE A 220 -54.05 -15.48 -3.75
C ILE A 220 -53.56 -15.32 -5.19
#